data_AF-A0A258E8I0-F1
#
_entry.id   AF-A0A258E8I0-F1
#
_cell.length_a   1.000
_cell.length_b   1.000
_cell.length_c   1.000
_cell.angle_alpha   90.00
_cell.angle_beta   90.00
_cell.angle_gamma   90.00
#
_symmetry.space_group_name_H-M   'P 1'
#
loop_
_entity.id
_entity.type
_entity.pdbx_description
1 polymer ?
#
loop_
_entity_poly.entity_id
_entity_poly.type
_entity_poly.pdbx_seq_one_letter_code
_entity_poly.pdbx_strand_id
1 'polypeptide(L)'
;SEQDWSGLAGKGRTLVIYMGVSTAAQIADKLMADGLAPDMPVAVIENAARPEMRVLRGLLAGLPDLVEREAVKSPALIVIGEVTAREDAAVAALAQESVQ
;
A
#
# COMPACT_ATOMS: atom_id res chain seq x y z
N SER A 1 -7.10 -17.74 -10.11
CA SER A 1 -8.16 -17.03 -10.85
C SER A 1 -7.59 -15.70 -11.28
N GLU A 2 -7.85 -15.27 -12.51
CA GLU A 2 -7.43 -13.96 -12.99
C GLU A 2 -8.36 -12.93 -12.36
N GLN A 3 -7.84 -12.10 -11.45
CA GLN A 3 -8.62 -11.00 -10.87
C GLN A 3 -8.78 -9.90 -11.94
N ASP A 4 -10.00 -9.44 -12.15
CA ASP A 4 -10.28 -8.27 -12.97
C ASP A 4 -10.08 -7.01 -12.11
N TRP A 5 -9.09 -6.20 -12.46
CA TRP A 5 -8.75 -4.97 -11.76
C TRP A 5 -9.21 -3.72 -12.54
N SER A 6 -9.87 -3.93 -13.68
CA SER A 6 -10.33 -2.86 -14.53
C SER A 6 -11.30 -1.95 -13.76
N GLY A 7 -11.01 -0.64 -13.78
CA GLY A 7 -11.81 0.37 -13.09
C GLY A 7 -11.67 0.41 -11.56
N LEU A 8 -10.86 -0.47 -10.93
CA LEU A 8 -10.51 -0.35 -9.50
C LEU A 8 -9.49 0.78 -9.28
N ALA A 9 -8.57 0.93 -10.24
CA ALA A 9 -7.59 1.99 -10.36
C ALA A 9 -8.20 3.25 -11.02
N GLY A 10 -7.94 4.45 -10.47
CA GLY A 10 -8.38 5.70 -11.08
C GLY A 10 -8.35 6.92 -10.16
N LYS A 11 -8.41 8.12 -10.73
CA LYS A 11 -8.44 9.39 -9.97
C LYS A 11 -9.55 9.39 -8.92
N GLY A 12 -9.20 9.75 -7.69
CA GLY A 12 -10.13 9.83 -6.56
C GLY A 12 -10.49 8.49 -5.91
N ARG A 13 -9.88 7.38 -6.35
CA ARG A 13 -10.07 6.05 -5.76
C ARG A 13 -8.87 5.69 -4.88
N THR A 14 -9.11 4.93 -3.83
CA THR A 14 -8.08 4.33 -2.99
C THR A 14 -8.27 2.83 -2.99
N LEU A 15 -7.19 2.08 -3.23
CA LEU A 15 -7.19 0.63 -3.19
C LEU A 15 -6.49 0.16 -1.91
N VAL A 16 -7.09 -0.79 -1.22
CA VAL A 16 -6.49 -1.46 -0.05
C VAL A 16 -6.44 -2.95 -0.34
N ILE A 17 -5.23 -3.49 -0.42
CA ILE A 17 -4.99 -4.88 -0.78
C ILE A 17 -4.48 -5.64 0.45
N TYR A 18 -5.20 -6.71 0.78
CA TYR A 18 -4.80 -7.69 1.78
C TYR A 18 -3.97 -8.80 1.13
N MET A 19 -3.03 -9.36 1.90
CA MET A 19 -2.17 -10.48 1.45
C MET A 19 -1.40 -10.19 0.15
N GLY A 20 -1.13 -8.91 -0.14
CA GLY A 20 -0.48 -8.47 -1.39
C GLY A 20 1.05 -8.51 -1.37
N VAL A 21 1.69 -8.80 -0.22
CA VAL A 21 3.16 -8.73 -0.07
C VAL A 21 3.87 -9.69 -1.04
N SER A 22 3.42 -10.95 -1.11
CA SER A 22 4.03 -11.95 -1.98
C SER A 22 3.73 -11.72 -3.47
N THR A 23 2.72 -10.90 -3.79
CA THR A 23 2.28 -10.60 -5.15
C THR A 23 2.50 -9.13 -5.53
N ALA A 24 3.32 -8.40 -4.78
CA ALA A 24 3.55 -6.97 -4.95
C ALA A 24 3.97 -6.58 -6.37
N ALA A 25 4.84 -7.38 -7.00
CA ALA A 25 5.24 -7.24 -8.40
C ALA A 25 4.05 -7.35 -9.35
N GLN A 26 3.27 -8.43 -9.23
CA GLN A 26 2.10 -8.67 -10.08
C GLN A 26 1.03 -7.60 -9.91
N ILE A 27 0.84 -7.10 -8.68
CA ILE A 27 -0.08 -6.00 -8.39
C ILE A 27 0.37 -4.73 -9.10
N ALA A 28 1.63 -4.33 -8.95
CA ALA A 28 2.16 -3.12 -9.58
C ALA A 28 2.04 -3.19 -11.11
N ASP A 29 2.51 -4.30 -11.70
CA ASP A 29 2.47 -4.52 -13.15
C ASP A 29 1.05 -4.44 -13.69
N LYS A 30 0.11 -5.13 -13.03
CA LYS A 30 -1.28 -5.17 -13.50
C LYS A 30 -1.98 -3.82 -13.38
N LEU A 31 -1.82 -3.12 -12.27
CA LEU A 31 -2.43 -1.81 -12.09
C LEU A 31 -1.86 -0.77 -13.07
N MET A 32 -0.55 -0.82 -13.36
CA MET A 32 0.05 0.04 -14.38
C MET A 32 -0.43 -0.32 -15.79
N ALA A 33 -0.56 -1.61 -16.11
CA ALA A 33 -1.12 -2.07 -17.37
C ALA A 33 -2.58 -1.62 -17.58
N ASP A 34 -3.35 -1.55 -16.49
CA ASP A 34 -4.74 -1.08 -16.48
C ASP A 34 -4.86 0.47 -16.42
N GLY A 35 -3.73 1.19 -16.54
CA GLY A 35 -3.69 2.64 -16.73
C GLY A 35 -3.47 3.48 -15.47
N LEU A 36 -3.12 2.86 -14.34
CA LEU A 36 -2.71 3.61 -13.15
C LEU A 36 -1.30 4.19 -13.34
N ALA A 37 -1.11 5.46 -12.95
CA ALA A 37 0.16 6.14 -13.16
C ALA A 37 1.29 5.47 -12.33
N PRO A 38 2.51 5.33 -12.88
CA PRO A 38 3.63 4.68 -12.17
C PRO A 38 4.09 5.44 -10.92
N ASP A 39 3.84 6.75 -10.89
CA ASP A 39 4.08 7.66 -9.77
C ASP A 39 2.90 7.71 -8.78
N MET A 40 1.89 6.85 -8.94
CA MET A 40 0.79 6.75 -7.99
C MET A 40 1.36 6.44 -6.59
N PRO A 41 1.06 7.25 -5.56
CA PRO A 41 1.55 7.03 -4.21
C PRO A 41 1.06 5.69 -3.63
N VAL A 42 1.94 5.00 -2.90
CA VAL A 42 1.63 3.79 -2.16
C VAL A 42 2.12 3.85 -0.71
N ALA A 43 1.41 3.15 0.18
CA ALA A 43 1.86 2.85 1.53
C ALA A 43 1.71 1.36 1.83
N VAL A 44 2.78 0.73 2.33
CA VAL A 44 2.78 -0.62 2.88
C VAL A 44 2.76 -0.52 4.40
N ILE A 45 1.73 -1.06 5.02
CA ILE A 45 1.51 -0.98 6.47
C ILE A 45 1.66 -2.39 7.05
N GLU A 46 2.79 -2.66 7.67
CA GLU A 46 3.11 -3.92 8.35
C GLU A 46 2.66 -3.85 9.81
N ASN A 47 2.11 -4.95 10.34
CA ASN A 47 1.63 -5.06 11.72
C ASN A 47 0.71 -3.91 12.15
N ALA A 48 -0.23 -3.53 11.28
CA ALA A 48 -1.15 -2.43 11.52
C ALA A 48 -1.85 -2.54 12.89
N ALA A 49 -1.93 -1.41 13.62
CA ALA A 49 -2.49 -1.29 14.97
C ALA A 49 -1.81 -2.15 16.04
N ARG A 50 -0.53 -2.51 15.85
CA ARG A 50 0.31 -3.19 16.85
C ARG A 50 1.53 -2.32 17.19
N PRO A 51 2.17 -2.50 18.36
CA PRO A 51 3.35 -1.71 18.75
C PRO A 51 4.49 -1.74 17.72
N GLU A 52 4.64 -2.85 17.02
CA GLU A 52 5.65 -3.09 15.98
C GLU A 52 5.23 -2.61 14.58
N MET A 53 4.17 -1.79 14.47
CA MET A 53 3.67 -1.26 13.20
C MET A 53 4.75 -0.46 12.46
N ARG A 54 4.93 -0.77 11.17
CA ARG A 54 5.78 -0.02 10.25
C ARG A 54 4.96 0.50 9.08
N VAL A 55 5.15 1.77 8.72
CA VAL A 55 4.55 2.37 7.52
C VAL A 55 5.67 2.73 6.56
N LEU A 56 5.68 2.06 5.41
CA LEU A 56 6.67 2.24 4.36
C LEU A 56 5.98 2.89 3.17
N ARG A 57 6.53 3.98 2.64
CA ARG A 57 5.92 4.73 1.54
C ARG A 57 6.79 4.68 0.30
N GLY A 58 6.14 4.78 -0.86
CA GLY A 58 6.82 4.79 -2.13
C GLY A 58 5.86 5.14 -3.27
N LEU A 59 6.27 4.79 -4.48
CA LEU A 59 5.47 4.91 -5.69
C LEU A 59 5.09 3.52 -6.21
N LEU A 60 4.02 3.43 -6.98
CA LEU A 60 3.52 2.16 -7.52
C LEU A 60 4.60 1.39 -8.29
N ALA A 61 5.35 2.06 -9.15
CA ALA A 61 6.45 1.43 -9.90
C ALA A 61 7.59 0.92 -9.02
N GLY A 62 7.76 1.49 -7.81
CA GLY A 62 8.78 1.09 -6.85
C GLY A 62 8.27 0.14 -5.76
N LEU A 63 7.01 -0.30 -5.82
CA LEU A 63 6.41 -1.18 -4.82
C LEU A 63 7.17 -2.51 -4.64
N PRO A 64 7.61 -3.22 -5.70
CA PRO A 64 8.31 -4.49 -5.54
C PRO A 64 9.65 -4.31 -4.81
N ASP A 65 10.43 -3.33 -5.25
CA ASP A 65 11.72 -2.97 -4.66
C ASP A 65 11.57 -2.50 -3.21
N LEU A 66 10.50 -1.76 -2.88
CA LEU A 66 10.17 -1.36 -1.52
C LEU A 66 9.94 -2.57 -0.63
N VAL A 67 9.13 -3.54 -1.08
CA VAL A 67 8.84 -4.77 -0.32
C VAL A 67 10.10 -5.60 -0.08
N GLU A 68 10.95 -5.75 -1.10
CA GLU A 68 12.18 -6.52 -1.01
C GLU A 68 13.23 -5.83 -0.13
N ARG A 69 13.53 -4.56 -0.41
CA ARG A 69 14.55 -3.78 0.31
C ARG A 69 14.25 -3.67 1.81
N GLU A 70 12.99 -3.45 2.15
CA GLU A 70 12.56 -3.28 3.55
C GLU A 70 12.23 -4.61 4.25
N ALA A 71 12.40 -5.73 3.53
CA ALA A 71 12.15 -7.10 3.97
C ALA A 71 10.76 -7.29 4.60
N VAL A 72 9.73 -6.67 4.02
CA VAL A 72 8.36 -6.65 4.56
C VAL A 72 7.83 -8.06 4.80
N LYS A 73 7.24 -8.28 5.97
CA LYS A 73 6.60 -9.54 6.36
C LYS A 73 5.10 -9.35 6.53
N SER A 74 4.38 -10.46 6.39
CA SER A 74 2.97 -10.52 6.76
C SER A 74 2.83 -10.54 8.29
N PRO A 75 1.73 -9.98 8.83
CA PRO A 75 0.63 -9.32 8.13
C PRO A 75 0.98 -7.89 7.68
N ALA A 76 0.68 -7.58 6.42
CA ALA A 76 0.77 -6.22 5.90
C ALA A 76 -0.35 -5.88 4.91
N LEU A 77 -0.72 -4.61 4.87
CA LEU A 77 -1.65 -4.00 3.91
C LEU A 77 -0.86 -3.20 2.87
N ILE A 78 -1.28 -3.26 1.62
CA ILE A 78 -0.80 -2.35 0.58
C ILE A 78 -1.94 -1.39 0.24
N VAL A 79 -1.72 -0.10 0.48
CA VAL A 79 -2.66 0.98 0.17
C VAL A 79 -2.11 1.75 -1.02
N ILE A 80 -2.95 1.99 -2.04
CA ILE A 80 -2.57 2.63 -3.30
C ILE A 80 -3.54 3.79 -3.55
N GLY A 81 -3.01 4.99 -3.77
CA GLY A 81 -3.79 6.19 -4.06
C GLY A 81 -3.25 7.45 -3.39
N GLU A 82 -3.75 8.60 -3.82
CA GLU A 82 -3.37 9.95 -3.36
C GLU A 82 -3.44 10.13 -1.84
N VAL A 83 -4.32 9.38 -1.15
CA VAL A 83 -4.41 9.40 0.32
C VAL A 83 -3.07 9.05 0.99
N THR A 84 -2.23 8.26 0.32
CA THR A 84 -0.93 7.82 0.84
C THR A 84 0.19 8.84 0.60
N ALA A 85 -0.06 9.93 -0.15
CA ALA A 85 0.89 11.05 -0.26
C ALA A 85 0.92 11.91 1.00
N ARG A 86 -0.11 11.82 1.86
CA ARG A 86 -0.20 12.63 3.08
C ARG A 86 0.68 12.03 4.17
N GLU A 87 1.60 12.84 4.70
CA GLU A 87 2.33 12.58 5.93
C GLU A 87 1.43 12.87 7.14
N ASP A 88 0.39 12.08 7.34
CA ASP A 88 -0.50 12.30 8.49
C ASP A 88 0.13 11.68 9.76
N ALA A 89 1.12 12.38 10.33
CA ALA A 89 1.61 12.14 11.69
C ALA A 89 0.47 12.08 12.72
N ALA A 90 -0.67 12.71 12.41
CA ALA A 90 -1.89 12.69 13.21
C ALA A 90 -2.60 11.31 13.24
N VAL A 91 -2.57 10.52 12.16
CA VAL A 91 -3.28 9.22 12.13
C VAL A 91 -2.55 8.17 12.98
N ALA A 92 -1.22 8.20 12.97
CA ALA A 92 -0.41 7.35 13.84
C ALA A 92 -0.65 7.65 15.33
N ALA A 93 -0.77 8.94 15.69
CA ALA A 93 -1.09 9.35 17.06
C ALA A 93 -2.50 8.89 17.48
N LEU A 94 -3.52 9.07 16.63
CA LEU A 94 -4.90 8.68 16.92
C LEU A 94 -5.08 7.15 17.04
N ALA A 95 -4.33 6.35 16.26
CA ALA A 95 -4.35 4.89 16.34
C ALA A 95 -3.70 4.36 17.63
N GLN A 96 -2.77 5.11 18.23
CA GLN A 96 -2.16 4.76 19.51
C GLN A 96 -3.03 5.15 20.71
N GLU A 97 -3.82 6.23 20.61
CA GLU A 97 -4.74 6.67 21.66
C GLU A 97 -5.89 5.69 21.93
N SER A 98 -6.30 4.89 20.94
CA SER A 98 -7.41 3.92 21.10
C SER A 98 -7.00 2.63 21.83
N VAL A 99 -5.71 2.48 22.16
CA VAL A 99 -5.13 1.31 22.86
C VAL A 99 -4.87 1.63 24.35
N GLN A 100 -5.15 2.85 24.82
CA GLN A 100 -5.13 3.21 26.24
C GLN A 100 -6.51 3.09 26.89
#